data_AF-A0A1E3P6K8-F1
#
_entry.id   AF-A0A1E3P6K8-F1
#
_cell.length_a   1.000
_cell.length_b   1.000
_cell.length_c   1.000
_cell.angle_alpha   90.00
_cell.angle_beta   90.00
_cell.angle_gamma   90.00
#
_symmetry.space_group_name_H-M   'P 1'
#
loop_
_entity.id
_entity.type
_entity.pdbx_description
1 polymer ?
#
loop_
_entity_poly.entity_id
_entity_poly.type
_entity_poly.pdbx_seq_one_letter_code
_entity_poly.pdbx_strand_id
1 'polypeptide(L)'
;LNPNPKSVQEVLDEYYYGYQGQPSLKYLEESQKRWRKGNKNLSKTFSRRFRVVTAVEIGTQMYAAEMGGNEALAKERVVNELENLRNRENGGRETMYWLFHHIPEHLKRKR
;
A
#
# COMPACT_ATOMS: atom_id res chain seq x y z
N LEU A 1 -18.22 -9.82 -6.18
CA LEU A 1 -17.23 -8.86 -5.62
C LEU A 1 -16.89 -9.35 -4.23
N ASN A 2 -15.61 -9.54 -3.90
CA ASN A 2 -15.20 -9.98 -2.57
C ASN A 2 -15.70 -8.91 -1.56
N PRO A 3 -16.54 -9.26 -0.57
CA PRO A 3 -17.15 -8.27 0.32
C PRO A 3 -16.12 -7.61 1.24
N ASN A 4 -14.96 -8.25 1.40
CA ASN A 4 -13.90 -7.76 2.26
C ASN A 4 -12.99 -6.78 1.50
N PRO A 5 -12.73 -5.60 2.06
CA PRO A 5 -11.77 -4.67 1.49
C PRO A 5 -10.37 -5.30 1.54
N LYS A 6 -9.59 -5.16 0.46
CA LYS A 6 -8.21 -5.65 0.39
C LYS A 6 -7.39 -5.22 1.60
N SER A 7 -6.51 -6.09 2.05
CA SER A 7 -5.44 -5.82 2.99
C SER A 7 -4.34 -4.95 2.36
N VAL A 8 -3.55 -4.31 3.22
CA VAL A 8 -2.30 -3.63 2.87
C VAL A 8 -1.34 -4.63 2.24
N GLN A 9 -1.26 -5.85 2.78
CA GLN A 9 -0.41 -6.92 2.22
C GLN A 9 -0.82 -7.28 0.78
N GLU A 10 -2.11 -7.50 0.51
CA GLU A 10 -2.57 -7.75 -0.86
C GLU A 10 -2.25 -6.58 -1.80
N VAL A 11 -2.33 -5.34 -1.32
CA VAL A 11 -1.94 -4.17 -2.13
C VAL A 11 -0.43 -4.18 -2.46
N LEU A 12 0.41 -4.57 -1.50
CA LEU A 12 1.85 -4.72 -1.71
C LEU A 12 2.16 -5.86 -2.68
N ASP A 13 1.48 -7.00 -2.52
CA ASP A 13 1.69 -8.17 -3.37
C ASP A 13 1.33 -7.85 -4.83
N GLU A 14 0.21 -7.17 -5.06
CA GLU A 14 -0.16 -6.69 -6.41
C GLU A 14 0.87 -5.73 -6.97
N TYR A 15 1.43 -4.86 -6.12
CA TYR A 15 2.41 -3.88 -6.56
C TYR A 15 3.73 -4.52 -6.98
N TYR A 16 4.28 -5.44 -6.18
CA TYR A 16 5.60 -6.02 -6.42
C TYR A 16 5.57 -7.29 -7.30
N TYR A 17 4.53 -8.11 -7.18
CA TYR A 17 4.46 -9.43 -7.81
C TYR A 17 3.34 -9.56 -8.84
N GLY A 18 2.37 -8.63 -8.86
CA GLY A 18 1.25 -8.66 -9.79
C GLY A 18 0.07 -9.47 -9.25
N TYR A 19 -0.91 -9.73 -10.11
CA TYR A 19 -2.17 -10.39 -9.74
C TYR A 19 -2.62 -11.33 -10.85
N GLN A 20 -2.99 -12.56 -10.52
CA GLN A 20 -3.58 -13.52 -11.48
C GLN A 20 -2.76 -13.67 -12.79
N GLY A 21 -1.45 -13.82 -12.68
CA GLY A 21 -0.56 -13.97 -13.84
C GLY A 21 -0.31 -12.68 -14.64
N GLN A 22 -0.82 -11.54 -14.19
CA GLN A 22 -0.49 -10.24 -14.75
C GLN A 22 0.87 -9.74 -14.25
N PRO A 23 1.57 -8.90 -15.03
CA PRO A 23 2.80 -8.24 -14.56
C PRO A 23 2.57 -7.40 -13.30
N SER A 24 3.64 -7.21 -12.53
CA SER A 24 3.58 -6.36 -11.33
C SER A 24 3.26 -4.91 -11.67
N LEU A 25 2.52 -4.22 -10.78
CA LEU A 25 2.21 -2.81 -11.01
C LEU A 25 3.47 -1.95 -10.98
N LYS A 26 4.49 -2.35 -10.22
CA LYS A 26 5.82 -1.73 -10.24
C LYS A 26 6.43 -1.78 -11.65
N TYR A 27 6.48 -2.97 -12.26
CA TYR A 27 6.99 -3.12 -13.63
C TYR A 27 6.19 -2.26 -14.62
N LEU A 28 4.86 -2.30 -14.54
CA LEU A 28 3.99 -1.51 -15.42
C LEU A 28 4.20 0.00 -15.23
N GLU A 29 4.41 0.47 -14.00
CA GLU A 29 4.71 1.88 -13.70
C GLU A 29 6.06 2.34 -14.25
N GLU A 30 7.08 1.50 -14.15
CA GLU A 30 8.44 1.81 -14.58
C GLU A 30 8.61 1.72 -16.10
N SER A 31 8.01 0.69 -16.73
CA SER A 31 8.25 0.35 -18.14
C SER A 31 7.14 0.77 -19.10
N GLN A 32 5.88 0.88 -18.63
CA GLN A 32 4.71 1.03 -19.50
C GLN A 32 3.65 2.00 -18.98
N LYS A 33 3.99 3.23 -18.57
CA LYS A 33 3.08 4.25 -17.97
C LYS A 33 1.72 4.47 -18.66
N ARG A 34 1.54 4.05 -19.92
CA ARG A 34 0.26 4.05 -20.65
C ARG A 34 -0.73 2.98 -20.17
N TRP A 35 -0.31 1.98 -19.40
CA TRP A 35 -1.15 0.85 -18.96
C TRP A 35 -2.43 1.27 -18.20
N ARG A 36 -2.40 2.45 -17.56
CA ARG A 36 -3.56 3.06 -16.88
C ARG A 36 -4.16 4.27 -17.61
N LYS A 37 -3.60 4.66 -18.76
CA LYS A 37 -4.04 5.84 -19.52
C LYS A 37 -5.39 5.55 -20.17
N GLY A 38 -6.32 6.50 -20.12
CA GLY A 38 -7.68 6.36 -20.67
C GLY A 38 -8.70 5.75 -19.70
N ASN A 39 -8.26 5.03 -18.66
CA ASN A 39 -9.15 4.52 -17.61
C ASN A 39 -9.01 5.33 -16.31
N LYS A 40 -9.90 6.31 -16.11
CA LYS A 40 -9.88 7.21 -14.94
C LYS A 40 -10.00 6.46 -13.61
N ASN A 41 -10.80 5.39 -13.57
CA ASN A 41 -11.03 4.61 -12.34
C ASN A 41 -9.80 3.79 -11.95
N LEU A 42 -9.15 3.15 -12.95
CA LEU A 42 -7.90 2.44 -12.74
C LEU A 42 -6.80 3.38 -12.26
N SER A 43 -6.66 4.54 -12.91
CA SER A 43 -5.67 5.55 -12.53
C SER A 43 -5.86 6.06 -11.09
N LYS A 44 -7.08 6.40 -10.69
CA LYS A 44 -7.38 6.80 -9.30
C LYS A 44 -7.11 5.68 -8.29
N THR A 45 -7.47 4.45 -8.63
CA THR A 45 -7.26 3.28 -7.76
C THR A 45 -5.76 3.03 -7.56
N PHE A 46 -4.99 3.07 -8.64
CA PHE A 46 -3.55 2.95 -8.60
C PHE A 46 -2.92 4.05 -7.75
N SER A 47 -3.24 5.33 -7.98
CA SER A 47 -2.64 6.43 -7.20
C SER A 47 -2.92 6.32 -5.70
N ARG A 48 -4.11 5.87 -5.31
CA ARG A 48 -4.45 5.64 -3.89
C ARG A 48 -3.59 4.54 -3.28
N ARG A 49 -3.51 3.39 -3.96
CA ARG A 49 -2.71 2.24 -3.52
C ARG A 49 -1.22 2.54 -3.53
N PHE A 50 -0.73 3.23 -4.55
CA PHE A 50 0.66 3.63 -4.66
C PHE A 50 1.09 4.50 -3.47
N ARG A 51 0.22 5.40 -2.98
CA ARG A 51 0.54 6.17 -1.77
C ARG A 51 0.64 5.30 -0.51
N VAL A 52 -0.17 4.25 -0.40
CA VAL A 52 -0.07 3.26 0.68
C VAL A 52 1.24 2.48 0.56
N VAL A 53 1.61 2.03 -0.64
CA VAL A 53 2.91 1.38 -0.91
C VAL A 53 4.07 2.28 -0.49
N THR A 54 4.07 3.54 -0.92
CA THR A 54 5.12 4.51 -0.54
C THR A 54 5.18 4.72 0.97
N ALA A 55 4.04 4.73 1.67
CA ALA A 55 4.03 4.85 3.13
C ALA A 55 4.67 3.63 3.81
N VAL A 56 4.42 2.42 3.29
CA VAL A 56 5.09 1.20 3.75
C VAL A 56 6.60 1.28 3.49
N GLU A 57 7.03 1.72 2.31
CA GLU A 57 8.45 1.85 1.98
C GLU A 57 9.17 2.84 2.92
N ILE A 58 8.56 3.99 3.18
CA ILE A 58 9.09 5.00 4.12
C ILE A 58 9.19 4.43 5.53
N GLY A 59 8.11 3.86 6.05
CA GLY A 59 8.09 3.28 7.39
C GLY A 59 9.08 2.12 7.54
N THR A 60 9.24 1.31 6.49
CA THR A 60 10.19 0.19 6.50
C THR A 60 11.61 0.71 6.64
N GLN A 61 12.00 1.75 5.88
CA GLN A 61 13.32 2.37 6.01
C GLN A 61 13.54 3.00 7.39
N MET A 62 12.51 3.66 7.93
CA MET A 62 12.58 4.28 9.26
C MET A 62 12.75 3.23 10.36
N TYR A 63 11.89 2.22 10.40
CA TYR A 63 11.94 1.19 11.43
C TYR A 63 13.08 0.19 11.24
N ALA A 64 13.56 -0.04 10.01
CA ALA A 64 14.73 -0.88 9.80
C ALA A 64 15.94 -0.32 10.54
N ALA A 65 16.12 1.01 10.54
CA ALA A 65 17.19 1.66 11.30
C ALA A 65 17.05 1.43 12.82
N GLU A 66 15.83 1.48 13.36
CA GLU A 66 15.55 1.17 14.77
C GLU A 66 15.73 -0.31 15.12
N MET A 67 15.49 -1.20 14.16
CA MET A 67 15.50 -2.66 14.33
C MET A 67 16.81 -3.33 13.89
N GLY A 68 17.91 -2.58 13.90
CA GLY A 68 19.24 -3.14 13.56
C GLY A 68 19.37 -3.62 12.12
N GLY A 69 18.63 -3.00 11.18
CA GLY A 69 18.65 -3.32 9.75
C GLY A 69 17.68 -4.43 9.32
N ASN A 70 16.83 -4.93 10.21
CA ASN A 70 15.86 -5.98 9.84
C ASN A 70 14.65 -5.40 9.08
N GLU A 71 14.77 -5.33 7.75
CA GLU A 71 13.72 -4.80 6.87
C GLU A 71 12.43 -5.62 6.89
N ALA A 72 12.51 -6.95 7.06
CA ALA A 72 11.33 -7.80 7.08
C ALA A 72 10.44 -7.49 8.30
N LEU A 73 11.06 -7.40 9.48
CA LEU A 73 10.38 -7.05 10.72
C LEU A 73 9.87 -5.60 10.68
N ALA A 74 10.66 -4.68 10.13
CA ALA A 74 10.25 -3.29 9.94
C ALA A 74 9.01 -3.18 9.04
N LYS A 75 9.01 -3.87 7.91
CA LYS A 75 7.87 -3.92 6.98
C LYS A 75 6.63 -4.50 7.66
N GLU A 76 6.78 -5.62 8.37
CA GLU A 76 5.68 -6.24 9.11
C GLU A 76 5.06 -5.27 10.12
N ARG A 77 5.89 -4.53 10.88
CA ARG A 77 5.42 -3.50 11.81
C ARG A 77 4.59 -2.43 11.12
N VAL A 78 5.05 -1.88 10.00
CA VAL A 78 4.30 -0.83 9.27
C VAL A 78 3.00 -1.38 8.70
N VAL A 79 3.02 -2.59 8.12
CA VAL A 79 1.81 -3.25 7.61
C VAL A 79 0.79 -3.42 8.73
N ASN A 80 1.22 -3.92 9.88
CA ASN A 80 0.36 -4.10 11.05
C ASN A 80 -0.18 -2.77 11.58
N GLU A 81 0.64 -1.72 11.63
CA GLU A 81 0.20 -0.37 12.02
C GLU A 81 -0.90 0.16 11.09
N LEU A 82 -0.69 0.10 9.78
CA LEU A 82 -1.66 0.56 8.78
C LEU A 82 -2.94 -0.30 8.76
N GLU A 83 -2.84 -1.60 9.03
CA GLU A 83 -4.01 -2.47 9.17
C GLU A 83 -4.79 -2.19 10.46
N ASN A 84 -4.09 -2.01 11.58
CA ASN A 84 -4.72 -1.70 12.85
C ASN A 84 -5.45 -0.36 12.81
N LEU A 85 -4.89 0.63 12.11
CA LEU A 85 -5.53 1.92 11.87
C LEU A 85 -6.87 1.80 11.13
N ARG A 86 -7.08 0.71 10.37
CA ARG A 86 -8.32 0.48 9.63
C ARG A 86 -9.37 -0.25 10.44
N ASN A 87 -9.07 -0.75 11.63
CA ASN A 87 -10.06 -1.48 12.42
C ASN A 87 -11.14 -0.50 12.92
N ARG A 88 -12.40 -0.83 12.67
CA ARG A 88 -13.56 -0.11 13.20
C ARG A 88 -13.98 -0.73 14.53
N GLU A 89 -14.61 0.09 15.39
CA GLU A 89 -15.15 -0.37 16.68
C GLU A 89 -16.17 -1.51 16.53
N ASN A 90 -16.89 -1.57 15.41
CA ASN A 90 -17.87 -2.62 15.11
C ASN A 90 -17.28 -3.89 14.48
N GLY A 91 -15.94 -4.05 14.47
CA GLY A 91 -15.26 -5.21 13.89
C GLY A 91 -15.12 -5.18 12.35
N GLY A 92 -15.63 -4.15 11.68
CA GLY A 92 -15.37 -3.92 10.26
C GLY A 92 -13.97 -3.35 9.98
N ARG A 93 -13.57 -3.33 8.71
CA ARG A 93 -12.34 -2.65 8.27
C ARG A 93 -12.63 -1.49 7.34
N GLU A 94 -11.93 -0.38 7.55
CA GLU A 94 -11.90 0.75 6.64
C GLU A 94 -11.31 0.36 5.28
N THR A 95 -11.70 1.08 4.23
CA THR A 95 -11.23 0.79 2.87
C THR A 95 -9.81 1.33 2.63
N MET A 96 -9.13 0.85 1.58
CA MET A 96 -7.88 1.47 1.09
C MET A 96 -8.05 2.95 0.70
N TYR A 97 -9.25 3.36 0.29
CA TYR A 97 -9.54 4.76 0.02
C TYR A 97 -9.51 5.60 1.31
N TRP A 98 -10.10 5.08 2.38
CA TRP A 98 -10.03 5.71 3.70
C TRP A 98 -8.58 5.77 4.19
N LEU A 99 -7.85 4.64 4.11
CA LEU A 99 -6.45 4.58 4.55
C LEU A 99 -5.58 5.61 3.80
N PHE A 100 -5.77 5.76 2.48
CA PHE A 100 -5.07 6.77 1.67
C PHE A 100 -5.18 8.20 2.22
N HIS A 101 -6.31 8.56 2.84
CA HIS A 101 -6.52 9.88 3.45
C HIS A 101 -5.99 9.98 4.90
N HIS A 102 -5.84 8.85 5.59
CA HIS A 102 -5.51 8.76 7.01
C HIS A 102 -4.12 8.19 7.29
N ILE A 103 -3.26 8.05 6.27
CA ILE A 103 -1.85 7.66 6.46
C ILE A 103 -1.24 8.56 7.55
N PRO A 104 -0.60 8.00 8.60
CA PRO A 104 0.09 8.78 9.63
C PRO A 104 1.13 9.74 9.04
N GLU A 105 1.29 10.93 9.63
CA GLU A 105 2.15 11.97 9.06
C GLU A 105 3.62 11.52 8.94
N HIS A 106 4.09 10.74 9.91
CA HIS A 106 5.46 10.22 9.91
C HIS A 106 5.72 9.21 8.77
N LEU A 107 4.67 8.61 8.20
CA LEU A 107 4.75 7.71 7.04
C LEU A 107 4.48 8.41 5.71
N LYS A 108 4.25 9.73 5.71
CA LYS A 108 4.10 10.51 4.49
C LYS A 108 5.45 10.97 3.99
N ARG A 109 5.61 10.99 2.66
CA ARG A 109 6.76 11.63 2.03
C ARG A 109 6.75 13.12 2.39
N LYS A 110 7.79 13.59 3.10
CA LYS A 110 8.02 15.02 3.32
C LYS A 110 8.22 15.69 1.96
N ARG A 111 7.46 16.75 1.70
CA ARG A 111 7.56 17.54 0.47
C ARG A 111 8.74 18.48 0.53
#